data_AF-A0A0K8VVN4-F1
#
_entry.id   AF-A0A0K8VVN4-F1
#
_cell.length_a   1.000
_cell.length_b   1.000
_cell.length_c   1.000
_cell.angle_alpha   90.00
_cell.angle_beta   90.00
_cell.angle_gamma   90.00
#
_symmetry.space_group_name_H-M   'P 1'
#
loop_
_entity.id
_entity.type
_entity.pdbx_description
1 polymer ?
#
loop_
_entity_poly.entity_id
_entity_poly.type
_entity_poly.pdbx_seq_one_letter_code
_entity_poly.pdbx_strand_id
1 'polypeptide(L)'
;MLSARKDKKFLFEFMHNRDLPAWYRGTSPFQTEAADELSNSIRDDVAQETSHRVHNCLSRLGLIPAVRDKDLKMLMKLSGGNDLAFLWFLMELYYKKPGDEYSSLNEQLILTSIAHLDMITTLRELDNILPPGHQSKRQLEKRRKQKLRDKSWLSPPHKLVKKHSSPYFNKLERPVQYGKPLEVERPDFKVKFFRYEVYKDRNYVPPNEENRWYAKHSFNRAKRISNKTIRDVLNNLSDNIELIPIISNRALEVIDYALSGLHEVKGKVLCKKHQIEEEEAKLRRTEFMLKKREKCFASLELFQKKKTGTS
;
A
#
# COMPACT_ATOMS: atom_id res chain seq x y z
N MET A 1 10.38 -44.38 10.56
CA MET A 1 9.33 -43.38 10.86
C MET A 1 9.85 -42.46 11.95
N LEU A 2 10.40 -41.31 11.59
CA LEU A 2 10.86 -40.31 12.54
C LEU A 2 9.63 -39.62 13.15
N SER A 3 9.65 -39.46 14.47
CA SER A 3 8.51 -39.00 15.27
C SER A 3 8.10 -37.58 14.88
N ALA A 4 6.83 -37.39 14.51
CA ALA A 4 6.23 -36.12 14.10
C ALA A 4 6.49 -34.92 15.04
N ARG A 5 6.93 -35.17 16.29
CA ARG A 5 7.34 -34.13 17.25
C ARG A 5 8.75 -33.58 16.98
N LYS A 6 9.69 -34.42 16.52
CA LYS A 6 11.04 -33.98 16.14
C LYS A 6 11.00 -33.12 14.88
N ASP A 7 10.16 -33.51 13.92
CA ASP A 7 9.98 -32.78 12.67
C ASP A 7 9.35 -31.40 12.89
N LYS A 8 8.37 -31.29 13.81
CA LYS A 8 7.78 -30.00 14.19
C LYS A 8 8.78 -29.06 14.87
N LYS A 9 9.62 -29.58 15.77
CA LYS A 9 10.68 -28.78 16.41
C LYS A 9 11.72 -28.32 15.40
N PHE A 10 12.18 -29.23 14.54
CA PHE A 10 13.11 -28.91 13.45
C PHE A 10 12.53 -27.85 12.51
N LEU A 11 11.27 -27.97 12.08
CA LEU A 11 10.62 -26.98 11.23
C LEU A 11 10.47 -25.63 11.92
N PHE A 12 10.09 -25.62 13.20
CA PHE A 12 9.99 -24.39 13.98
C PHE A 12 11.34 -23.69 14.10
N GLU A 13 12.39 -24.44 14.48
CA GLU A 13 13.75 -23.93 14.59
C GLU A 13 14.30 -23.48 13.24
N PHE A 14 14.04 -24.22 12.17
CA PHE A 14 14.39 -23.86 10.80
C PHE A 14 13.69 -22.58 10.34
N MET A 15 12.40 -22.41 10.66
CA MET A 15 11.65 -21.19 10.33
C MET A 15 12.10 -20.01 11.19
N HIS A 16 12.39 -20.22 12.47
CA HIS A 16 12.85 -19.16 13.39
C HIS A 16 14.27 -18.68 13.07
N ASN A 17 15.13 -19.59 12.60
CA ASN A 17 16.49 -19.24 12.14
C ASN A 17 16.49 -18.48 10.81
N ARG A 18 15.37 -18.49 10.08
CA ARG A 18 15.19 -17.66 8.89
C ARG A 18 14.46 -16.40 9.32
N ASP A 19 15.04 -15.24 9.03
CA ASP A 19 14.43 -13.94 9.28
C ASP A 19 13.25 -13.73 8.31
N LEU A 20 12.13 -14.42 8.58
CA LEU A 20 10.92 -14.41 7.78
C LEU A 20 9.84 -13.59 8.49
N PRO A 21 9.09 -12.77 7.76
CA PRO A 21 7.94 -12.08 8.32
C PRO A 21 6.91 -13.06 8.88
N ALA A 22 6.27 -12.71 10.00
CA ALA A 22 5.25 -13.55 10.65
C ALA A 22 4.05 -13.87 9.74
N TRP A 23 3.74 -12.98 8.79
CA TRP A 23 2.69 -13.18 7.79
C TRP A 23 3.08 -14.12 6.65
N TYR A 24 4.38 -14.38 6.45
CA TYR A 24 4.85 -15.14 5.30
C TYR A 24 4.76 -16.64 5.56
N ARG A 25 4.25 -17.37 4.57
CA ARG A 25 4.17 -18.82 4.61
C ARG A 25 4.66 -19.41 3.29
N GLY A 26 5.27 -20.59 3.34
CA GLY A 26 5.60 -21.31 2.11
C GLY A 26 4.32 -21.77 1.39
N THR A 27 4.18 -21.42 0.11
CA THR A 27 3.08 -21.88 -0.75
C THR A 27 3.54 -23.02 -1.66
N SER A 28 2.63 -23.95 -1.94
CA SER A 28 2.85 -25.02 -2.91
C SER A 28 2.71 -24.51 -4.35
N PRO A 29 3.26 -25.21 -5.35
CA PRO A 29 3.08 -24.85 -6.76
C PRO A 29 1.61 -24.73 -7.17
N PHE A 30 0.73 -25.57 -6.63
CA PHE A 30 -0.71 -25.54 -6.89
C PHE A 30 -1.38 -24.28 -6.33
N GLN A 31 -0.94 -23.81 -5.17
CA GLN A 31 -1.44 -22.57 -4.57
C GLN A 31 -0.97 -21.34 -5.35
N THR A 32 0.29 -21.34 -5.80
CA THR A 32 0.81 -20.23 -6.63
C THR A 32 0.09 -20.16 -7.97
N GLU A 33 -0.13 -21.31 -8.62
CA GLU A 33 -0.85 -21.37 -9.89
C GLU A 33 -2.31 -20.92 -9.73
N ALA A 34 -2.97 -21.28 -8.63
CA ALA A 34 -4.31 -20.79 -8.33
C ALA A 34 -4.38 -19.26 -8.14
N ALA A 35 -3.30 -18.66 -7.59
CA ALA A 35 -3.19 -17.21 -7.48
C ALA A 35 -2.96 -16.56 -8.85
N ASP A 36 -2.12 -17.14 -9.70
CA ASP A 36 -1.88 -16.65 -11.08
C ASP A 36 -3.16 -16.70 -11.94
N GLU A 37 -3.93 -17.77 -11.83
CA GLU A 37 -5.21 -17.97 -12.53
C GLU A 37 -6.34 -17.05 -12.00
N LEU A 38 -6.19 -16.46 -10.81
CA LEU A 38 -7.25 -15.72 -10.13
C LEU A 38 -7.73 -14.51 -10.93
N SER A 39 -6.81 -13.77 -11.55
CA SER A 39 -7.13 -12.58 -12.34
C SER A 39 -8.07 -12.90 -13.52
N ASN A 40 -7.74 -13.93 -14.29
CA ASN A 40 -8.56 -14.42 -15.40
C ASN A 40 -9.91 -14.97 -14.89
N SER A 41 -9.87 -15.73 -13.80
CA SER A 41 -11.07 -16.30 -13.18
C SER A 41 -12.06 -15.22 -12.75
N ILE A 42 -11.58 -14.14 -12.10
CA ILE A 42 -12.42 -13.00 -11.71
C ILE A 42 -13.02 -12.33 -12.95
N ARG A 43 -12.20 -12.08 -13.98
CA ARG A 43 -12.68 -11.42 -15.21
C ARG A 43 -13.82 -12.21 -15.86
N ASP A 44 -13.63 -13.52 -16.00
CA ASP A 44 -14.61 -14.39 -16.65
C ASP A 44 -15.87 -14.55 -15.80
N ASP A 45 -15.74 -14.74 -14.49
CA ASP A 45 -16.88 -14.87 -13.58
C ASP A 45 -17.67 -13.56 -13.45
N VAL A 46 -17.01 -12.39 -13.52
CA VAL A 46 -17.70 -11.09 -13.60
C VAL A 46 -18.47 -10.96 -14.91
N ALA A 47 -17.89 -11.37 -16.04
CA ALA A 47 -18.55 -11.31 -17.35
C ALA A 47 -19.74 -12.27 -17.47
N GLN A 48 -19.66 -13.44 -16.82
CA GLN A 48 -20.69 -14.49 -16.85
C GLN A 48 -21.66 -14.42 -15.67
N GLU A 49 -21.47 -13.47 -14.75
CA GLU A 49 -22.19 -13.35 -13.48
C GLU A 49 -22.17 -14.63 -12.61
N THR A 50 -21.11 -15.43 -12.74
CA THR A 50 -20.86 -16.67 -11.97
C THR A 50 -19.84 -16.42 -10.85
N SER A 51 -19.60 -17.43 -10.00
CA SER A 51 -18.56 -17.38 -8.94
C SER A 51 -17.76 -18.69 -8.86
N HIS A 52 -18.00 -19.63 -9.77
CA HIS A 52 -17.48 -20.99 -9.68
C HIS A 52 -15.96 -21.05 -9.88
N ARG A 53 -15.42 -20.27 -10.82
CA ARG A 53 -13.97 -20.30 -11.13
C ARG A 53 -13.19 -19.68 -9.99
N VAL A 54 -13.64 -18.52 -9.50
CA VAL A 54 -13.05 -17.85 -8.35
C VAL A 54 -13.14 -18.72 -7.10
N HIS A 55 -14.29 -19.35 -6.84
CA HIS A 55 -14.43 -20.28 -5.72
C HIS A 55 -13.43 -21.46 -5.84
N ASN A 56 -13.24 -22.01 -7.03
CA ASN A 56 -12.25 -23.06 -7.27
C ASN A 56 -10.80 -22.57 -7.02
N CYS A 57 -10.44 -21.37 -7.46
CA CYS A 57 -9.13 -20.77 -7.15
C CYS A 57 -8.92 -20.62 -5.64
N LEU A 58 -9.91 -20.13 -4.90
CA LEU A 58 -9.82 -19.97 -3.44
C LEU A 58 -9.74 -21.31 -2.71
N SER A 59 -10.43 -22.33 -3.20
CA SER A 59 -10.33 -23.69 -2.68
C SER A 59 -8.94 -24.29 -2.92
N ARG A 60 -8.38 -24.14 -4.13
CA ARG A 60 -7.00 -24.54 -4.45
C ARG A 60 -5.95 -23.77 -3.66
N LEU A 61 -6.23 -22.50 -3.32
CA LEU A 61 -5.38 -21.71 -2.45
C LEU A 61 -5.34 -22.26 -1.02
N GLY A 62 -6.41 -22.95 -0.60
CA GLY A 62 -6.51 -23.60 0.70
C GLY A 62 -7.22 -22.74 1.75
N LEU A 63 -8.09 -21.82 1.33
CA LEU A 63 -8.86 -20.98 2.24
C LEU A 63 -10.05 -21.75 2.82
N ILE A 64 -10.11 -21.84 4.15
CA ILE A 64 -11.19 -22.53 4.88
C ILE A 64 -11.59 -21.69 6.10
N PRO A 65 -12.89 -21.37 6.32
CA PRO A 65 -14.06 -21.82 5.56
C PRO A 65 -14.21 -21.09 4.21
N ALA A 66 -14.95 -21.70 3.28
CA ALA A 66 -15.27 -21.10 2.00
C ALA A 66 -16.28 -19.93 2.16
N VAL A 67 -16.10 -18.88 1.36
CA VAL A 67 -16.99 -17.72 1.33
C VAL A 67 -18.22 -18.03 0.48
N ARG A 68 -19.39 -17.50 0.88
CA ARG A 68 -20.65 -17.69 0.16
C ARG A 68 -20.58 -17.06 -1.23
N ASP A 69 -21.29 -17.64 -2.21
CA ASP A 69 -21.30 -17.13 -3.59
C ASP A 69 -21.76 -15.68 -3.72
N LYS A 70 -22.77 -15.28 -2.94
CA LYS A 70 -23.30 -13.89 -2.95
C LYS A 70 -22.22 -12.89 -2.54
N ASP A 71 -21.44 -13.25 -1.53
CA ASP A 71 -20.36 -12.46 -0.96
C ASP A 71 -19.19 -12.39 -1.94
N LEU A 72 -18.85 -13.51 -2.60
CA LEU A 72 -17.84 -13.53 -3.67
C LEU A 72 -18.23 -12.62 -4.84
N LYS A 73 -19.49 -12.67 -5.29
CA LYS A 73 -19.99 -11.79 -6.36
C LYS A 73 -19.88 -10.31 -5.98
N MET A 74 -20.18 -9.97 -4.73
CA MET A 74 -19.99 -8.61 -4.22
C MET A 74 -18.51 -8.21 -4.24
N LEU A 75 -17.63 -9.04 -3.71
CA LEU A 75 -16.18 -8.79 -3.69
C LEU A 75 -15.59 -8.61 -5.09
N MET A 76 -15.97 -9.45 -6.06
CA MET A 76 -15.52 -9.35 -7.44
C MET A 76 -15.95 -8.02 -8.10
N LYS A 77 -17.17 -7.55 -7.80
CA LYS A 77 -17.64 -6.25 -8.30
C LYS A 77 -16.89 -5.08 -7.64
N LEU A 78 -16.63 -5.17 -6.34
CA LEU A 78 -15.89 -4.15 -5.59
C LEU A 78 -14.42 -4.04 -6.02
N SER A 79 -13.80 -5.17 -6.37
CA SER A 79 -12.39 -5.20 -6.77
C SER A 79 -12.16 -4.71 -8.21
N GLY A 80 -13.20 -4.55 -9.02
CA GLY A 80 -13.08 -4.05 -10.39
C GLY A 80 -12.19 -4.93 -11.29
N GLY A 81 -12.14 -6.24 -11.03
CA GLY A 81 -11.28 -7.17 -11.77
C GLY A 81 -9.80 -7.13 -11.36
N ASN A 82 -9.46 -6.45 -10.27
CA ASN A 82 -8.12 -6.49 -9.69
C ASN A 82 -8.03 -7.64 -8.66
N ASP A 83 -7.12 -8.58 -8.91
CA ASP A 83 -6.84 -9.75 -8.08
C ASP A 83 -6.21 -9.41 -6.72
N LEU A 84 -5.27 -8.45 -6.69
CA LEU A 84 -4.68 -7.94 -5.45
C LEU A 84 -5.73 -7.27 -4.55
N ALA A 85 -6.56 -6.39 -5.13
CA ALA A 85 -7.62 -5.71 -4.40
C ALA A 85 -8.67 -6.71 -3.91
N PHE A 86 -9.02 -7.70 -4.74
CA PHE A 86 -9.93 -8.77 -4.36
C PHE A 86 -9.42 -9.56 -3.16
N LEU A 87 -8.17 -10.02 -3.19
CA LEU A 87 -7.54 -10.74 -2.09
C LEU A 87 -7.48 -9.90 -0.81
N TRP A 88 -7.16 -8.62 -0.93
CA TRP A 88 -7.14 -7.70 0.21
C TRP A 88 -8.53 -7.54 0.85
N PHE A 89 -9.57 -7.27 0.05
CA PHE A 89 -10.94 -7.16 0.55
C PHE A 89 -11.46 -8.47 1.13
N LEU A 90 -11.12 -9.60 0.52
CA LEU A 90 -11.45 -10.93 1.02
C LEU A 90 -10.84 -11.16 2.41
N MET A 91 -9.56 -10.81 2.58
CA MET A 91 -8.88 -10.90 3.87
C MET A 91 -9.55 -10.00 4.90
N GLU A 92 -9.69 -8.70 4.59
CA GLU A 92 -10.18 -7.68 5.52
C GLU A 92 -11.62 -7.96 6.00
N LEU A 93 -12.49 -8.44 5.12
CA LEU A 93 -13.92 -8.64 5.43
C LEU A 93 -14.25 -10.02 6.02
N TYR A 94 -13.52 -11.08 5.67
CA TYR A 94 -13.92 -12.45 6.03
C TYR A 94 -12.92 -13.21 6.89
N TYR A 95 -11.62 -12.93 6.75
CA TYR A 95 -10.58 -13.75 7.38
C TYR A 95 -9.80 -13.04 8.47
N LYS A 96 -9.84 -11.70 8.49
CA LYS A 96 -9.19 -10.88 9.49
C LYS A 96 -9.83 -11.07 10.85
N LYS A 97 -9.05 -11.55 11.81
CA LYS A 97 -9.49 -11.65 13.21
C LYS A 97 -9.02 -10.42 14.00
N PRO A 98 -9.88 -9.84 14.87
CA PRO A 98 -9.45 -8.78 15.77
C PRO A 98 -8.46 -9.35 16.79
N GLY A 99 -7.28 -8.74 16.90
CA GLY A 99 -6.24 -9.13 17.85
C GLY A 99 -4.86 -9.24 17.22
N ASP A 100 -4.21 -10.40 17.41
CA ASP A 100 -2.81 -10.67 17.06
C ASP A 100 -2.60 -10.64 15.54
N GLU A 101 -1.71 -9.76 15.08
CA GLU A 101 -1.44 -9.54 13.67
C GLU A 101 -0.94 -10.85 13.01
N TYR A 102 -1.65 -11.31 11.99
CA TYR A 102 -1.25 -12.44 11.14
C TYR A 102 -1.26 -13.82 11.81
N SER A 103 -2.03 -13.98 12.89
CA SER A 103 -2.19 -15.28 13.58
C SER A 103 -3.00 -16.29 12.76
N SER A 104 -3.86 -15.82 11.85
CA SER A 104 -4.73 -16.69 11.05
C SER A 104 -3.98 -17.29 9.85
N LEU A 105 -4.10 -18.60 9.67
CA LEU A 105 -3.54 -19.30 8.50
C LEU A 105 -4.05 -18.71 7.19
N ASN A 106 -5.33 -18.34 7.12
CA ASN A 106 -5.92 -17.78 5.91
C ASN A 106 -5.35 -16.39 5.60
N GLU A 107 -5.13 -15.56 6.62
CA GLU A 107 -4.47 -14.25 6.44
C GLU A 107 -3.07 -14.44 5.86
N GLN A 108 -2.28 -15.37 6.43
CA GLN A 108 -0.93 -15.68 5.95
C GLN A 108 -0.94 -16.18 4.49
N LEU A 109 -1.87 -17.07 4.13
CA LEU A 109 -2.01 -17.56 2.75
C LEU A 109 -2.37 -16.42 1.79
N ILE A 110 -3.30 -15.56 2.16
CA ILE A 110 -3.72 -14.43 1.32
C ILE A 110 -2.57 -13.43 1.16
N LEU A 111 -1.89 -13.06 2.24
CA LEU A 111 -0.76 -12.13 2.20
C LEU A 111 0.42 -12.69 1.42
N THR A 112 0.71 -13.98 1.57
CA THR A 112 1.72 -14.65 0.75
C THR A 112 1.34 -14.63 -0.74
N SER A 113 0.06 -14.82 -1.05
CA SER A 113 -0.43 -14.78 -2.44
C SER A 113 -0.34 -13.37 -3.03
N ILE A 114 -0.70 -12.35 -2.25
CA ILE A 114 -0.51 -10.94 -2.62
C ILE A 114 0.97 -10.66 -2.88
N ALA A 115 1.85 -11.08 -1.97
CA ALA A 115 3.29 -10.91 -2.12
C ALA A 115 3.83 -11.64 -3.35
N HIS A 116 3.32 -12.83 -3.67
CA HIS A 116 3.70 -13.57 -4.87
C HIS A 116 3.33 -12.82 -6.16
N LEU A 117 2.08 -12.36 -6.25
CA LEU A 117 1.59 -11.62 -7.40
C LEU A 117 2.34 -10.29 -7.56
N ASP A 118 2.67 -9.61 -6.45
CA ASP A 118 3.41 -8.35 -6.44
C ASP A 118 4.92 -8.52 -6.66
N MET A 119 5.48 -9.70 -6.37
CA MET A 119 6.91 -9.97 -6.54
C MET A 119 7.39 -9.72 -7.98
N ILE A 120 6.52 -10.02 -8.95
CA ILE A 120 6.81 -9.90 -10.37
C ILE A 120 7.16 -8.46 -10.76
N THR A 121 6.30 -7.52 -10.37
CA THR A 121 6.43 -6.10 -10.70
C THR A 121 7.51 -5.46 -9.84
N THR A 122 7.58 -5.81 -8.55
CA THR A 122 8.62 -5.30 -7.66
C THR A 122 10.02 -5.70 -8.11
N LEU A 123 10.26 -6.93 -8.55
CA LEU A 123 11.57 -7.35 -9.06
C LEU A 123 11.98 -6.54 -10.30
N ARG A 124 11.05 -6.24 -11.21
CA ARG A 124 11.31 -5.43 -12.41
C ARG A 124 11.67 -3.99 -12.06
N GLU A 125 10.91 -3.37 -11.17
CA GLU A 125 11.18 -2.00 -10.73
C GLU A 125 12.46 -1.91 -9.90
N LEU A 126 12.76 -2.92 -9.10
CA LEU A 126 14.04 -3.02 -8.39
C LEU A 126 15.20 -3.15 -9.38
N ASP A 127 15.08 -3.97 -10.42
CA ASP A 127 16.12 -4.07 -11.46
C ASP A 127 16.33 -2.73 -12.20
N ASN A 128 15.29 -1.89 -12.32
CA ASN A 128 15.40 -0.54 -12.90
C ASN A 128 16.09 0.47 -11.97
N ILE A 129 15.85 0.38 -10.65
CA ILE A 129 16.33 1.34 -9.65
C ILE A 129 17.73 0.97 -9.14
N LEU A 130 18.00 -0.32 -9.00
CA LEU A 130 19.25 -0.81 -8.42
C LEU A 130 20.43 -0.55 -9.37
N PRO A 131 21.61 -0.21 -8.82
CA PRO A 131 22.81 -0.12 -9.62
C PRO A 131 23.11 -1.49 -10.26
N PRO A 132 23.71 -1.51 -11.46
CA PRO A 132 24.02 -2.76 -12.15
C PRO A 132 24.83 -3.67 -11.22
N GLY A 133 24.44 -4.95 -11.20
CA GLY A 133 25.04 -5.94 -10.31
C GLY A 133 26.56 -5.98 -10.42
N HIS A 134 27.23 -6.24 -9.29
CA HIS A 134 28.68 -6.30 -9.25
C HIS A 134 29.20 -7.48 -10.10
N GLN A 135 30.35 -7.27 -10.75
CA GLN A 135 30.99 -8.35 -11.49
C GLN A 135 31.52 -9.40 -10.51
N SER A 136 31.35 -10.67 -10.88
CA SER A 136 31.85 -11.79 -10.07
C SER A 136 33.36 -11.66 -9.85
N LYS A 137 33.88 -12.16 -8.70
CA LYS A 137 35.33 -12.19 -8.43
C LYS A 137 36.09 -12.83 -9.60
N ARG A 138 35.52 -13.89 -10.20
CA ARG A 138 36.08 -14.57 -11.38
C ARG A 138 36.12 -13.66 -12.62
N GLN A 139 35.12 -12.82 -12.83
CA GLN A 139 35.10 -11.85 -13.95
C GLN A 139 36.11 -10.73 -13.72
N LEU A 140 36.23 -10.23 -12.49
CA LEU A 140 37.22 -9.21 -12.11
C LEU A 140 38.65 -9.74 -12.25
N GLU A 141 38.91 -10.98 -11.85
CA GLU A 141 40.20 -11.64 -12.05
C GLU A 141 40.53 -11.83 -13.53
N LYS A 142 39.57 -12.28 -14.35
CA LYS A 142 39.75 -12.39 -15.80
C LYS A 142 40.12 -11.03 -16.40
N ARG A 143 39.42 -9.95 -16.01
CA ARG A 143 39.76 -8.58 -16.42
C ARG A 143 41.12 -8.12 -15.92
N ARG A 144 41.53 -8.44 -14.68
CA ARG A 144 42.88 -8.15 -14.18
C ARG A 144 43.94 -8.87 -14.99
N LYS A 145 43.76 -10.17 -15.27
CA LYS A 145 44.67 -10.98 -16.09
C LYS A 145 44.74 -10.45 -17.52
N GLN A 146 43.61 -10.06 -18.10
CA GLN A 146 43.56 -9.46 -19.43
C GLN A 146 44.30 -8.12 -19.46
N LYS A 147 44.02 -7.20 -18.51
CA LYS A 147 44.76 -5.93 -18.39
C LYS A 147 46.27 -6.12 -18.16
N LEU A 148 46.67 -7.14 -17.41
CA LEU A 148 48.08 -7.48 -17.21
C LEU A 148 48.72 -7.99 -18.50
N ARG A 149 47.99 -8.77 -19.29
CA ARG A 149 48.42 -9.27 -20.61
C ARG A 149 48.47 -8.14 -21.65
N ASP A 150 47.54 -7.19 -21.60
CA ASP A 150 47.56 -6.01 -22.46
C ASP A 150 48.73 -5.09 -22.10
N LYS A 151 49.04 -4.98 -20.80
CA LYS A 151 50.21 -4.25 -20.30
C LYS A 151 51.54 -4.97 -20.51
N SER A 152 51.57 -6.28 -20.75
CA SER A 152 52.84 -7.00 -20.98
C SER A 152 53.47 -6.65 -22.33
N TRP A 153 52.70 -6.08 -23.25
CA TRP A 153 53.20 -5.53 -24.53
C TRP A 153 53.86 -4.16 -24.38
N LEU A 154 53.54 -3.44 -23.30
CA LEU A 154 54.29 -2.27 -22.87
C LEU A 154 55.42 -2.79 -21.99
N SER A 155 56.63 -2.85 -22.52
CA SER A 155 57.82 -3.25 -21.77
C SER A 155 57.78 -2.65 -20.35
N PRO A 156 58.10 -3.43 -19.29
CA PRO A 156 58.16 -2.87 -17.96
C PRO A 156 59.06 -1.64 -18.03
N PRO A 157 58.67 -0.46 -17.49
CA PRO A 157 59.67 0.56 -17.26
C PRO A 157 60.70 -0.11 -16.37
N HIS A 158 61.89 -0.38 -16.91
CA HIS A 158 63.03 -0.79 -16.10
C HIS A 158 63.06 0.20 -14.95
N LYS A 159 62.68 -0.25 -13.75
CA LYS A 159 62.79 0.56 -12.55
C LYS A 159 64.28 0.71 -12.34
N LEU A 160 64.88 1.69 -13.00
CA LEU A 160 66.16 2.23 -12.63
C LEU A 160 65.97 2.64 -11.18
N VAL A 161 66.51 1.84 -10.27
CA VAL A 161 66.58 2.17 -8.86
C VAL A 161 67.52 3.37 -8.81
N LYS A 162 66.95 4.57 -8.96
CA LYS A 162 67.68 5.81 -8.74
C LYS A 162 68.02 5.81 -7.26
N LYS A 163 69.26 5.42 -6.94
CA LYS A 163 69.86 5.64 -5.62
C LYS A 163 69.94 7.15 -5.47
N HIS A 164 68.96 7.75 -4.82
CA HIS A 164 68.97 9.16 -4.53
C HIS A 164 70.03 9.42 -3.46
N SER A 165 70.94 10.35 -3.76
CA SER A 165 72.09 10.67 -2.90
C SER A 165 71.72 11.39 -1.59
N SER A 166 70.46 11.84 -1.44
CA SER A 166 70.03 12.56 -0.25
C SER A 166 68.75 11.97 0.36
N PRO A 167 68.62 11.99 1.71
CA PRO A 167 67.45 11.47 2.41
C PRO A 167 66.13 12.16 2.01
N TYR A 168 66.22 13.40 1.54
CA TYR A 168 65.07 14.21 1.14
C TYR A 168 64.38 13.77 -0.15
N PHE A 169 65.08 13.02 -1.02
CA PHE A 169 64.47 12.43 -2.24
C PHE A 169 64.06 10.97 -2.06
N ASN A 170 64.29 10.39 -0.88
CA ASN A 170 63.74 9.08 -0.56
C ASN A 170 62.23 9.21 -0.37
N LYS A 171 61.48 8.23 -0.88
CA LYS A 171 60.05 8.16 -0.61
C LYS A 171 59.84 8.06 0.89
N LEU A 172 59.11 9.03 1.46
CA LEU A 172 58.65 8.98 2.84
C LEU A 172 57.88 7.67 3.06
N GLU A 173 58.20 6.98 4.15
CA GLU A 173 57.47 5.79 4.56
C GLU A 173 56.03 6.18 4.88
N ARG A 174 55.08 5.61 4.12
CA ARG A 174 53.66 5.80 4.42
C ARG A 174 53.29 4.87 5.57
N PRO A 175 52.47 5.32 6.52
CA PRO A 175 51.94 4.46 7.57
C PRO A 175 51.33 3.20 6.96
N VAL A 176 51.83 2.04 7.35
CA VAL A 176 51.25 0.76 6.95
C VAL A 176 49.91 0.64 7.66
N GLN A 177 48.82 0.45 6.91
CA GLN A 177 47.51 0.20 7.52
C GLN A 177 47.62 -1.08 8.35
N TYR A 178 47.52 -0.96 9.67
CA TYR A 178 47.45 -2.10 10.57
C TYR A 178 46.05 -2.72 10.47
N GLY A 179 45.99 -4.02 10.15
CA GLY A 179 44.73 -4.78 10.09
C GLY A 179 44.45 -5.40 8.71
N LYS A 180 43.39 -6.22 8.65
CA LYS A 180 42.88 -6.73 7.36
C LYS A 180 42.36 -5.53 6.54
N PRO A 181 42.54 -5.51 5.21
CA PRO A 181 41.94 -4.47 4.38
C PRO A 181 40.44 -4.42 4.66
N LEU A 182 39.89 -3.22 4.85
CA LEU A 182 38.44 -2.97 5.02
C LEU A 182 37.69 -3.17 3.69
N GLU A 183 38.06 -4.23 2.95
CA GLU A 183 37.36 -4.65 1.75
C GLU A 183 36.16 -5.47 2.19
N VAL A 184 34.98 -4.93 1.93
CA VAL A 184 33.73 -5.69 2.08
C VAL A 184 33.80 -6.88 1.12
N GLU A 185 33.98 -8.08 1.67
CA GLU A 185 33.90 -9.31 0.88
C GLU A 185 32.46 -9.50 0.40
N ARG A 186 32.21 -9.14 -0.85
CA ARG A 186 30.91 -9.36 -1.47
C ARG A 186 30.75 -10.85 -1.78
N PRO A 187 29.62 -11.47 -1.39
CA PRO A 187 29.32 -12.83 -1.79
C PRO A 187 29.29 -12.96 -3.33
N ASP A 188 29.92 -14.00 -3.87
CA ASP A 188 29.99 -14.26 -5.31
C ASP A 188 28.82 -15.11 -5.83
N PHE A 189 27.85 -15.44 -4.96
CA PHE A 189 26.67 -16.18 -5.36
C PHE A 189 25.60 -15.22 -5.93
N LYS A 190 25.01 -15.61 -7.06
CA LYS A 190 23.83 -14.96 -7.60
C LYS A 190 22.61 -15.74 -7.15
N VAL A 191 21.71 -15.09 -6.42
CA VAL A 191 20.40 -15.66 -6.11
C VAL A 191 19.64 -15.81 -7.41
N LYS A 192 19.17 -17.02 -7.70
CA LYS A 192 18.31 -17.31 -8.84
C LYS A 192 16.90 -17.54 -8.33
N PHE A 193 15.95 -16.87 -8.96
CA PHE A 193 14.54 -16.99 -8.66
C PHE A 193 13.83 -17.75 -9.78
N PHE A 194 13.97 -19.09 -9.81
CA PHE A 194 13.49 -19.93 -10.91
C PHE A 194 12.05 -19.64 -11.35
N ARG A 195 11.13 -19.46 -10.40
CA ARG A 195 9.71 -19.16 -10.69
C ARG A 195 9.53 -17.80 -11.38
N TYR A 196 10.36 -16.83 -11.06
CA TYR A 196 10.25 -15.47 -11.60
C TYR A 196 11.18 -15.23 -12.81
N GLU A 197 11.88 -16.25 -13.30
CA GLU A 197 12.81 -16.11 -14.43
C GLU A 197 12.12 -15.61 -15.70
N VAL A 198 10.88 -16.02 -15.92
CA VAL A 198 10.05 -15.58 -17.07
C VAL A 198 9.89 -14.06 -17.09
N TYR A 199 9.79 -13.43 -15.93
CA TYR A 199 9.53 -11.99 -15.82
C TYR A 199 10.77 -11.14 -16.04
N LYS A 200 11.95 -11.75 -16.12
CA LYS A 200 13.21 -11.08 -16.49
C LYS A 200 13.20 -10.61 -17.95
N ASP A 201 12.38 -11.24 -18.79
CA ASP A 201 12.23 -10.85 -20.17
C ASP A 201 11.58 -9.47 -20.26
N ARG A 202 12.29 -8.52 -20.87
CA ARG A 202 11.83 -7.13 -21.03
C ARG A 202 10.55 -7.01 -21.88
N ASN A 203 10.31 -8.00 -22.74
CA ASN A 203 9.14 -8.03 -23.63
C ASN A 203 7.94 -8.73 -23.00
N TYR A 204 8.11 -9.42 -21.86
CA TYR A 204 7.00 -10.07 -21.19
C TYR A 204 6.15 -9.01 -20.49
N VAL A 205 4.83 -9.05 -20.69
CA VAL A 205 3.87 -8.14 -20.05
C VAL A 205 3.06 -8.95 -19.02
N PRO A 206 3.23 -8.69 -17.72
CA PRO A 206 2.45 -9.30 -16.66
C PRO A 206 0.96 -9.09 -16.88
N PRO A 207 0.15 -10.13 -16.66
CA PRO A 207 -1.30 -9.98 -16.69
C PRO A 207 -1.76 -8.89 -15.71
N ASN A 208 -2.71 -8.06 -16.15
CA ASN A 208 -3.40 -7.08 -15.32
C ASN A 208 -2.50 -5.98 -14.72
N GLU A 209 -1.27 -5.78 -15.21
CA GLU A 209 -0.31 -4.81 -14.65
C GLU A 209 -0.87 -3.38 -14.62
N GLU A 210 -1.59 -2.97 -15.67
CA GLU A 210 -2.18 -1.63 -15.80
C GLU A 210 -3.29 -1.33 -14.78
N ASN A 211 -4.02 -2.37 -14.35
CA ASN A 211 -5.11 -2.24 -13.39
C ASN A 211 -4.62 -2.32 -11.94
N ARG A 212 -3.32 -2.57 -11.72
CA ARG A 212 -2.77 -2.63 -10.36
C ARG A 212 -2.79 -1.25 -9.72
N TRP A 213 -3.03 -1.24 -8.41
CA TRP A 213 -3.13 -0.02 -7.60
C TRP A 213 -1.88 0.88 -7.64
N TYR A 214 -0.73 0.33 -8.03
CA TYR A 214 0.53 1.06 -8.24
C TYR A 214 0.89 1.33 -9.70
N ALA A 215 0.10 0.87 -10.69
CA ALA A 215 0.44 0.99 -12.10
C ALA A 215 0.66 2.44 -12.56
N LYS A 216 -0.13 3.36 -11.99
CA LYS A 216 -0.07 4.80 -12.28
C LYS A 216 0.82 5.56 -11.30
N HIS A 217 1.52 4.86 -10.40
CA HIS A 217 2.30 5.49 -9.35
C HIS A 217 3.64 5.99 -9.91
N SER A 218 3.76 7.31 -10.08
CA SER A 218 5.04 7.95 -10.34
C SER A 218 5.74 8.36 -9.05
N PHE A 219 7.05 8.09 -8.97
CA PHE A 219 7.84 8.49 -7.81
C PHE A 219 8.03 10.01 -7.80
N ASN A 220 7.27 10.71 -6.95
CA ASN A 220 7.43 12.15 -6.72
C ASN A 220 7.84 12.41 -5.27
N ARG A 221 9.07 12.93 -5.08
CA ARG A 221 9.67 13.18 -3.76
C ARG A 221 8.86 14.19 -2.94
N ALA A 222 8.33 15.25 -3.56
CA ALA A 222 7.53 16.26 -2.89
C ALA A 222 6.20 15.67 -2.41
N LYS A 223 5.50 14.95 -3.29
CA LYS A 223 4.23 14.27 -2.95
C LYS A 223 4.40 13.27 -1.81
N ARG A 224 5.54 12.55 -1.75
CA ARG A 224 5.85 11.62 -0.65
C ARG A 224 5.98 12.34 0.69
N ILE A 225 6.70 13.46 0.73
CA ILE A 225 6.88 14.25 1.96
C ILE A 225 5.53 14.77 2.44
N SER A 226 4.73 15.37 1.55
CA SER A 226 3.40 15.89 1.87
C SER A 226 2.45 14.78 2.36
N ASN A 227 2.40 13.63 1.69
CA ASN A 227 1.56 12.52 2.12
C ASN A 227 2.03 11.93 3.45
N LYS A 228 3.35 11.88 3.69
CA LYS A 228 3.89 11.45 4.98
C LYS A 228 3.44 12.41 6.08
N THR A 229 3.63 13.72 5.91
CA THR A 229 3.21 14.71 6.91
C THR A 229 1.71 14.65 7.17
N ILE A 230 0.88 14.46 6.13
CA ILE A 230 -0.57 14.29 6.30
C ILE A 230 -0.88 13.03 7.11
N ARG A 231 -0.28 11.89 6.79
CA ARG A 231 -0.49 10.64 7.54
C ARG A 231 -0.02 10.76 8.98
N ASP A 232 1.14 11.36 9.21
CA ASP A 232 1.67 11.56 10.56
C ASP A 232 0.70 12.44 11.38
N VAL A 233 0.14 13.50 10.79
CA VAL A 233 -0.90 14.33 11.44
C VAL A 233 -2.19 13.54 11.67
N LEU A 234 -2.65 12.75 10.69
CA LEU A 234 -3.87 11.94 10.84
C LEU A 234 -3.73 10.86 11.91
N ASN A 235 -2.57 10.19 11.97
CA ASN A 235 -2.28 9.20 13.00
C ASN A 235 -2.22 9.87 14.38
N ASN A 236 -1.53 11.00 14.49
CA ASN A 236 -1.53 11.78 15.73
C ASN A 236 -2.94 12.21 16.14
N LEU A 237 -3.81 12.60 15.20
CA LEU A 237 -5.20 12.92 15.50
C LEU A 237 -5.98 11.67 15.92
N SER A 238 -5.78 10.53 15.26
CA SER A 238 -6.41 9.25 15.60
C SER A 238 -6.02 8.80 17.01
N ASP A 239 -4.74 8.87 17.37
CA ASP A 239 -4.25 8.51 18.71
C ASP A 239 -4.82 9.44 19.79
N ASN A 240 -4.98 10.73 19.48
CA ASN A 240 -5.66 11.68 20.34
C ASN A 240 -7.18 11.42 20.43
N ILE A 241 -7.79 10.85 19.39
CA ILE A 241 -9.19 10.43 19.37
C ILE A 241 -9.38 9.11 20.13
N GLU A 242 -8.41 8.20 20.12
CA GLU A 242 -8.41 6.97 20.94
C GLU A 242 -8.19 7.24 22.44
N LEU A 243 -7.82 8.46 22.83
CA LEU A 243 -7.87 8.95 24.22
C LEU A 243 -9.25 9.54 24.61
N ILE A 244 -10.13 9.79 23.64
CA ILE A 244 -11.52 10.24 23.84
C ILE A 244 -12.47 9.15 24.36
N PRO A 245 -12.26 7.82 24.33
CA PRO A 245 -13.17 6.84 24.94
C PRO A 245 -13.39 7.10 26.44
N ILE A 246 -12.40 7.66 27.13
CA ILE A 246 -12.50 8.03 28.56
C ILE A 246 -13.42 9.25 28.75
N ILE A 247 -13.48 10.15 27.77
CA ILE A 247 -14.39 11.31 27.73
C ILE A 247 -15.76 10.89 27.17
N SER A 248 -15.80 9.90 26.27
CA SER A 248 -16.98 9.35 25.60
C SER A 248 -17.95 8.72 26.59
N ASN A 249 -17.48 8.03 27.63
CA ASN A 249 -18.40 7.45 28.62
C ASN A 249 -19.10 8.53 29.43
N ARG A 250 -18.40 9.62 29.81
CA ARG A 250 -19.03 10.79 30.44
C ARG A 250 -19.93 11.56 29.47
N ALA A 251 -19.54 11.66 28.20
CA ALA A 251 -20.36 12.30 27.18
C ALA A 251 -21.63 11.49 26.90
N LEU A 252 -21.56 10.16 26.88
CA LEU A 252 -22.70 9.26 26.73
C LEU A 252 -23.61 9.31 27.95
N GLU A 253 -23.08 9.36 29.18
CA GLU A 253 -23.88 9.57 30.40
C GLU A 253 -24.59 10.94 30.41
N VAL A 254 -23.92 12.00 29.95
CA VAL A 254 -24.51 13.33 29.80
C VAL A 254 -25.54 13.37 28.67
N ILE A 255 -25.32 12.64 27.57
CA ILE A 255 -26.26 12.50 26.45
C ILE A 255 -27.47 11.67 26.87
N ASP A 256 -27.30 10.59 27.64
CA ASP A 256 -28.39 9.73 28.12
C ASP A 256 -29.23 10.42 29.20
N TYR A 257 -28.58 11.24 30.05
CA TYR A 257 -29.26 12.16 30.96
C TYR A 257 -30.02 13.27 30.22
N ALA A 258 -29.47 13.79 29.12
CA ALA A 258 -30.16 14.77 28.28
C ALA A 258 -31.32 14.15 27.47
N LEU A 259 -31.18 12.90 27.00
CA LEU A 259 -32.18 12.18 26.21
C LEU A 259 -33.34 11.66 27.07
N SER A 260 -33.08 11.24 28.32
CA SER A 260 -34.13 10.88 29.27
C SER A 260 -35.01 12.07 29.69
N GLY A 261 -34.49 13.31 29.59
CA GLY A 261 -35.26 14.54 29.73
C GLY A 261 -35.98 15.02 28.45
N LEU A 262 -35.75 14.39 27.29
CA LEU A 262 -36.21 14.83 25.96
C LEU A 262 -37.26 13.90 25.35
N HIS A 263 -37.95 13.08 26.15
CA HIS A 263 -39.09 12.31 25.68
C HIS A 263 -40.35 13.18 25.48
N GLU A 264 -40.19 14.36 24.90
CA GLU A 264 -41.20 15.11 24.16
C GLU A 264 -40.50 16.23 23.37
N VAL A 265 -41.01 16.55 22.18
CA VAL A 265 -40.58 17.62 21.25
C VAL A 265 -39.53 17.22 20.20
N LYS A 266 -40.03 16.75 19.05
CA LYS A 266 -39.34 16.73 17.77
C LYS A 266 -39.02 18.16 17.30
N GLY A 267 -37.75 18.55 17.36
CA GLY A 267 -37.25 19.77 16.73
C GLY A 267 -35.73 19.76 16.71
N LYS A 268 -35.11 20.00 15.55
CA LYS A 268 -33.64 20.12 15.44
C LYS A 268 -33.16 21.22 16.38
N VAL A 269 -32.42 20.88 17.42
CA VAL A 269 -31.84 21.84 18.35
C VAL A 269 -30.69 22.56 17.62
N LEU A 270 -30.97 23.76 17.11
CA LEU A 270 -29.95 24.67 16.59
C LEU A 270 -29.30 25.40 17.78
N CYS A 271 -28.00 25.73 17.68
CA CYS A 271 -27.36 26.52 18.73
C CYS A 271 -27.95 27.95 18.76
N LYS A 272 -27.89 28.64 19.92
CA LYS A 272 -28.53 29.96 20.12
C LYS A 272 -28.22 30.98 19.01
N LYS A 273 -26.99 30.97 18.47
CA LYS A 273 -26.61 31.85 17.34
C LYS A 273 -27.36 31.51 16.05
N HIS A 274 -27.42 30.23 15.67
CA HIS A 274 -28.14 29.80 14.47
C HIS A 274 -29.67 29.93 14.62
N GLN A 275 -30.18 29.85 15.85
CA GLN A 275 -31.60 30.10 16.13
C GLN A 275 -31.95 31.57 15.86
N ILE A 276 -31.11 32.51 16.34
CA ILE A 276 -31.24 33.94 16.06
C ILE A 276 -31.12 34.23 14.56
N GLU A 277 -30.14 33.62 13.87
CA GLU A 277 -29.97 33.81 12.42
C GLU A 277 -31.17 33.29 11.60
N GLU A 278 -31.76 32.16 11.99
CA GLU A 278 -32.99 31.68 11.36
C GLU A 278 -34.18 32.61 11.59
N GLU A 279 -34.32 33.16 12.79
CA GLU A 279 -35.39 34.12 13.13
C GLU A 279 -35.22 35.42 12.33
N GLU A 280 -34.00 35.95 12.24
CA GLU A 280 -33.69 37.11 11.41
C GLU A 280 -33.91 36.85 9.92
N ALA A 281 -33.59 35.65 9.43
CA ALA A 281 -33.84 35.26 8.05
C ALA A 281 -35.35 35.13 7.75
N LYS A 282 -36.13 34.62 8.71
CA LYS A 282 -37.60 34.54 8.62
C LYS A 282 -38.22 35.94 8.60
N LEU A 283 -37.80 36.83 9.49
CA LEU A 283 -38.21 38.24 9.53
C LEU A 283 -37.90 38.97 8.21
N ARG A 284 -36.68 38.80 7.67
CA ARG A 284 -36.33 39.38 6.36
C ARG A 284 -37.22 38.88 5.22
N ARG A 285 -37.59 37.60 5.23
CA ARG A 285 -38.50 37.02 4.22
C ARG A 285 -39.91 37.57 4.37
N THR A 286 -40.45 37.69 5.57
CA THR A 286 -41.80 38.22 5.80
C THR A 286 -41.88 39.71 5.43
N GLU A 287 -40.89 40.51 5.82
CA GLU A 287 -40.81 41.93 5.42
C GLU A 287 -40.74 42.09 3.90
N PHE A 288 -39.94 41.27 3.22
CA PHE A 288 -39.83 41.30 1.77
C PHE A 288 -41.18 40.96 1.09
N MET A 289 -41.89 39.97 1.63
CA MET A 289 -43.21 39.58 1.13
C MET A 289 -44.27 40.67 1.37
N LEU A 290 -44.25 41.35 2.52
CA LEU A 290 -45.13 42.47 2.82
C LEU A 290 -44.87 43.65 1.88
N LYS A 291 -43.61 44.04 1.68
CA LYS A 291 -43.24 45.10 0.73
C LYS A 291 -43.67 44.79 -0.70
N LYS A 292 -43.55 43.53 -1.14
CA LYS A 292 -44.07 43.11 -2.44
C LYS A 292 -45.59 43.22 -2.52
N ARG A 293 -46.29 42.80 -1.47
CA ARG A 293 -47.76 42.86 -1.39
C ARG A 293 -48.27 44.30 -1.41
N GLU A 294 -47.64 45.19 -0.64
CA GLU A 294 -47.95 46.64 -0.65
C GLU A 294 -47.74 47.26 -2.03
N LYS A 295 -46.63 46.93 -2.71
CA LYS A 295 -46.40 47.40 -4.09
C LYS A 295 -47.47 46.91 -5.07
N CYS A 296 -47.93 45.67 -4.93
CA CYS A 296 -49.04 45.13 -5.71
C CYS A 296 -50.37 45.82 -5.39
N PHE A 297 -50.64 46.15 -4.13
CA PHE A 297 -51.85 46.91 -3.77
C PHE A 297 -51.79 48.35 -4.28
N ALA A 298 -50.67 49.04 -4.13
CA ALA A 298 -50.48 50.39 -4.65
C ALA A 298 -50.64 50.44 -6.18
N SER A 299 -50.17 49.43 -6.91
CA SER A 299 -50.40 49.36 -8.36
C SER A 299 -51.88 49.17 -8.69
N LEU A 300 -52.60 48.32 -7.96
CA LEU A 300 -54.05 48.12 -8.13
C LEU A 300 -54.87 49.38 -7.80
N GLU A 301 -54.53 50.13 -6.75
CA GLU A 301 -55.20 51.40 -6.42
C GLU A 301 -54.97 52.48 -7.49
N LEU A 302 -53.77 52.55 -8.07
CA LEU A 302 -53.49 53.43 -9.21
C LEU A 302 -54.32 53.06 -10.44
N PHE A 303 -54.63 51.78 -10.64
CA PHE A 303 -55.54 51.32 -11.69
C PHE A 303 -57.01 51.64 -11.39
N GLN A 304 -57.43 51.65 -10.12
CA GLN A 304 -58.80 52.04 -9.74
C GLN A 304 -59.04 53.55 -9.89
N LYS A 305 -58.09 54.41 -9.46
CA LYS A 305 -58.22 55.87 -9.62
C LYS A 305 -58.25 56.32 -11.09
N LYS A 306 -57.60 55.60 -12.00
CA LYS A 306 -57.68 55.88 -13.44
C LYS A 306 -59.05 55.55 -14.06
N LYS A 307 -59.82 54.62 -13.47
CA LYS A 307 -61.17 54.28 -13.96
C LYS A 307 -62.26 55.23 -13.48
N THR A 308 -62.04 55.96 -12.38
CA THR A 308 -63.01 56.93 -11.84
C THR A 308 -62.75 58.38 -12.27
N GLY A 309 -61.72 58.62 -13.10
CA GLY A 309 -61.36 59.94 -13.62
C GLY A 309 -61.73 60.19 -15.10
N THR A 310 -62.52 59.30 -15.71
CA THR A 310 -63.07 59.46 -17.05
C THR A 310 -64.58 59.25 -17.01
N SER A 311 -65.28 60.26 -16.50
CA SER A 311 -66.70 60.53 -16.70
C SER A 311 -66.87 62.03 -16.59
#